data_AF-A0A0G4LMX5-F1
#
_entry.id   AF-A0A0G4LMX5-F1
#
_cell.length_a   1.000
_cell.length_b   1.000
_cell.length_c   1.000
_cell.angle_alpha   90.00
_cell.angle_beta   90.00
_cell.angle_gamma   90.00
#
_symmetry.space_group_name_H-M   'P 1'
#
loop_
_entity.id
_entity.type
_entity.pdbx_description
1 polymer ?
#
loop_
_entity_poly.entity_id
_entity_poly.type
_entity_poly.pdbx_seq_one_letter_code
_entity_poly.pdbx_strand_id
1 'polypeptide(L)'
;YTFAKIWLLKAQFEIRQGELTTARKTLGQAIGMCPKDKLFRGYIELELKLFEFVRCRTLYERFLQYNPANSQTWVKFAELERGLDDLDRTRAIFELAVGQPVLDMPELLWKAYIDFEEEEGEYERARELYERLLEKTDHVKVWISYAHFELGASEEDEADDENEEQPVSEEAKARARKVFERGHKGMREQDLKEETVTLLNAWLSFEKAHGSAEDVEKVQKQMPRRVKKR
;
A
#
# COMPACT_ATOMS: atom_id res chain seq x y z
N TYR A 1 -17.21 11.47 -26.65
CA TYR A 1 -15.93 11.90 -27.26
C TYR A 1 -15.14 12.72 -26.25
N THR A 2 -14.03 12.22 -25.71
CA THR A 2 -13.31 12.90 -24.62
C THR A 2 -12.21 13.79 -25.18
N PHE A 3 -12.42 15.11 -25.10
CA PHE A 3 -11.44 16.15 -25.47
C PHE A 3 -10.03 15.89 -24.92
N ALA A 4 -9.91 15.24 -23.76
CA ALA A 4 -8.62 14.84 -23.17
C ALA A 4 -7.73 14.03 -24.12
N LYS A 5 -8.29 13.11 -24.92
CA LYS A 5 -7.51 12.31 -25.87
C LYS A 5 -6.94 13.17 -27.00
N ILE A 6 -7.70 14.18 -27.45
CA ILE A 6 -7.28 15.10 -28.51
C ILE A 6 -6.13 15.98 -28.03
N TRP A 7 -6.22 16.50 -26.80
CA TRP A 7 -5.14 17.28 -26.18
C TRP A 7 -3.85 16.48 -26.03
N LEU A 8 -3.93 15.21 -25.59
CA LEU A 8 -2.75 14.34 -25.50
C LEU A 8 -2.15 14.05 -26.88
N LEU A 9 -2.97 13.77 -27.90
CA LEU A 9 -2.48 13.56 -29.27
C LEU A 9 -1.84 14.81 -29.85
N LYS A 10 -2.41 16.00 -29.58
CA LYS A 10 -1.84 17.28 -29.97
C LYS A 10 -0.49 17.52 -29.30
N ALA A 11 -0.38 17.28 -27.99
CA ALA A 11 0.88 17.40 -27.28
C ALA A 11 1.93 16.41 -27.82
N GLN A 12 1.54 15.16 -28.11
CA GLN A 12 2.41 14.18 -28.75
C GLN A 12 2.90 14.61 -30.13
N PHE A 13 2.03 15.27 -30.91
CA PHE A 13 2.41 15.85 -32.19
C PHE A 13 3.44 16.97 -32.02
N GLU A 14 3.22 17.89 -31.07
CA GLU A 14 4.14 19.00 -30.78
C GLU A 14 5.52 18.49 -30.31
N ILE A 15 5.58 17.41 -29.51
CA ILE A 15 6.86 16.75 -29.17
C ILE A 15 7.57 16.21 -30.41
N ARG A 16 6.84 15.58 -31.34
CA ARG A 16 7.44 15.05 -32.57
C ARG A 16 8.01 16.15 -33.46
N GLN A 17 7.46 17.36 -33.36
CA GLN A 17 7.99 18.55 -34.02
C GLN A 17 9.19 19.18 -33.28
N GLY A 18 9.56 18.67 -32.09
CA GLY A 18 10.61 19.24 -31.24
C GLY A 18 10.14 20.44 -30.41
N GLU A 19 8.87 20.82 -30.49
CA GLU A 19 8.31 22.02 -29.87
C GLU A 19 7.84 21.74 -28.43
N LEU A 20 8.78 21.47 -27.53
CA LEU A 20 8.47 21.12 -26.12
C LEU A 20 7.74 22.25 -25.37
N THR A 21 8.06 23.50 -25.67
CA THR A 21 7.45 24.66 -24.98
C THR A 21 5.99 24.83 -25.38
N THR A 22 5.65 24.55 -26.64
CA THR A 22 4.26 24.59 -27.11
C THR A 22 3.48 23.40 -26.54
N ALA A 23 4.07 22.20 -26.53
CA ALA A 23 3.49 21.01 -25.90
C ALA A 23 3.10 21.26 -24.44
N ARG A 24 4.01 21.86 -23.65
CA ARG A 24 3.75 22.22 -22.24
C ARG A 24 2.63 23.25 -22.10
N LYS A 25 2.61 24.30 -22.94
CA LYS A 25 1.53 25.30 -22.94
C LYS A 25 0.18 24.68 -23.31
N THR A 26 0.16 23.83 -24.33
CA THR A 26 -1.02 23.08 -24.77
C THR A 26 -1.57 22.20 -23.65
N LEU A 27 -0.71 21.45 -22.94
CA LEU A 27 -1.13 20.60 -21.82
C LEU A 27 -1.57 21.42 -20.60
N GLY A 28 -0.90 22.51 -20.28
CA GLY A 28 -1.31 23.44 -19.23
C GLY A 28 -2.68 24.08 -19.51
N GLN A 29 -2.92 24.50 -20.75
CA GLN A 29 -4.23 24.99 -21.21
C GLN A 29 -5.29 23.89 -21.14
N ALA A 30 -4.95 22.65 -21.51
CA ALA A 30 -5.86 21.52 -21.44
C ALA A 30 -6.32 21.23 -20.00
N ILE A 31 -5.39 21.30 -19.03
CA ILE A 31 -5.70 21.13 -17.61
C ILE A 31 -6.59 22.26 -17.11
N GLY A 32 -6.30 23.51 -17.47
CA GLY A 32 -7.12 24.66 -17.06
C GLY A 32 -8.53 24.65 -17.64
N MET A 33 -8.69 24.21 -18.89
CA MET A 33 -10.01 24.15 -19.54
C MET A 33 -10.82 22.91 -19.17
N CYS A 34 -10.15 21.77 -18.92
CA CYS A 34 -10.78 20.49 -18.67
C CYS A 34 -9.91 19.67 -17.70
N PRO A 35 -9.96 19.92 -16.39
CA PRO A 35 -9.18 19.14 -15.44
C PRO A 35 -9.71 17.71 -15.42
N LYS A 36 -8.95 16.78 -16.00
CA LYS A 36 -9.26 15.35 -16.01
C LYS A 36 -8.03 14.59 -15.59
N ASP A 37 -8.22 13.55 -14.79
CA ASP A 37 -7.16 12.68 -14.28
C ASP A 37 -6.26 12.14 -15.40
N LYS A 38 -6.85 11.80 -16.56
CA LYS A 38 -6.09 11.33 -17.73
C LYS A 38 -5.13 12.38 -18.31
N LEU A 39 -5.47 13.66 -18.22
CA LEU A 39 -4.60 14.75 -18.69
C LEU A 39 -3.44 14.98 -17.73
N PHE A 40 -3.71 14.98 -16.42
CA PHE A 40 -2.65 15.07 -15.41
C PHE A 40 -1.68 13.89 -15.54
N ARG A 41 -2.18 12.65 -15.62
CA ARG A 41 -1.35 11.45 -15.82
C ARG A 41 -0.49 11.57 -17.09
N GLY A 42 -1.10 11.92 -18.22
CA GLY A 42 -0.38 12.06 -19.49
C GLY A 42 0.65 13.19 -19.48
N TYR A 43 0.41 14.29 -18.75
CA TYR A 43 1.38 15.37 -18.61
C TYR A 43 2.53 14.99 -17.66
N ILE A 44 2.24 14.30 -16.57
CA ILE A 44 3.27 13.80 -15.66
C ILE A 44 4.15 12.76 -16.37
N GLU A 45 3.56 11.81 -17.11
CA GLU A 45 4.31 10.82 -17.90
C GLU A 45 5.21 11.48 -18.95
N LEU A 46 4.80 12.62 -19.51
CA LEU A 46 5.62 13.43 -20.40
C LEU A 46 6.83 14.01 -19.67
N GLU A 47 6.61 14.75 -18.58
CA GLU A 47 7.69 15.42 -17.86
C GLU A 47 8.65 14.40 -17.22
N LEU A 48 8.15 13.22 -16.83
CA LEU A 48 8.96 12.10 -16.35
C LEU A 48 9.91 11.56 -17.43
N LYS A 49 9.44 11.45 -18.69
CA LYS A 49 10.31 11.10 -19.83
C LYS A 49 11.35 12.17 -20.15
N LEU A 50 11.09 13.42 -19.76
CA LEU A 50 12.01 14.53 -19.92
C LEU A 50 12.92 14.72 -18.70
N PHE A 51 12.80 13.87 -17.66
CA PHE A 51 13.54 13.96 -16.40
C PHE A 51 13.35 15.30 -15.65
N GLU A 52 12.19 15.93 -15.82
CA GLU A 52 11.88 17.25 -15.27
C GLU A 52 11.09 17.12 -13.96
N PHE A 53 11.74 16.57 -12.93
CA PHE A 53 11.14 16.17 -11.66
C PHE A 53 10.51 17.32 -10.87
N VAL A 54 11.11 18.53 -10.93
CA VAL A 54 10.53 19.72 -10.30
C VAL A 54 9.15 20.05 -10.87
N ARG A 55 8.98 19.88 -12.19
CA ARG A 55 7.67 20.08 -12.81
C ARG A 55 6.71 18.96 -12.45
N CYS A 56 7.18 17.71 -12.43
CA CYS A 56 6.37 16.57 -11.97
C CYS A 56 5.78 16.83 -10.57
N ARG A 57 6.58 17.34 -9.64
CA ARG A 57 6.13 17.72 -8.28
C ARG A 57 5.00 18.74 -8.32
N THR A 58 5.21 19.87 -9.02
CA THR A 58 4.16 20.90 -9.14
C THR A 58 2.89 20.39 -9.83
N LEU A 59 3.00 19.41 -10.73
CA LEU A 59 1.86 18.79 -11.39
C LEU A 59 1.11 17.84 -10.46
N TYR A 60 1.82 17.04 -9.66
CA TYR A 60 1.21 16.20 -8.63
C TYR A 60 0.52 17.04 -7.56
N GLU A 61 1.15 18.09 -7.05
CA GLU A 61 0.53 19.01 -6.10
C GLU A 61 -0.77 19.61 -6.65
N ARG A 62 -0.76 20.09 -7.90
CA ARG A 62 -1.97 20.60 -8.56
C ARG A 62 -3.02 19.54 -8.78
N PHE A 63 -2.62 18.31 -9.09
CA PHE A 63 -3.55 17.19 -9.25
C PHE A 63 -4.21 16.84 -7.91
N LEU A 64 -3.44 16.82 -6.82
CA LEU A 64 -3.96 16.56 -5.48
C LEU A 64 -4.83 17.70 -4.95
N GLN A 65 -4.55 18.96 -5.31
CA GLN A 65 -5.45 20.08 -5.04
C GLN A 65 -6.80 19.94 -5.75
N TYR A 66 -6.79 19.40 -6.98
CA TYR A 66 -8.00 19.19 -7.76
C TYR A 66 -8.80 17.96 -7.28
N ASN A 67 -8.13 16.85 -7.02
CA ASN A 67 -8.76 15.61 -6.58
C ASN A 67 -7.94 14.97 -5.44
N PRO A 68 -8.14 15.42 -4.19
CA PRO A 68 -7.43 14.88 -3.02
C PRO A 68 -7.91 13.46 -2.66
N ALA A 69 -9.09 13.04 -3.14
CA ALA A 69 -9.64 11.71 -2.86
C ALA A 69 -8.94 10.60 -3.64
N ASN A 70 -8.19 10.92 -4.69
CA ASN A 70 -7.58 9.92 -5.56
C ASN A 70 -6.34 9.28 -4.91
N SER A 71 -6.55 8.15 -4.22
CA SER A 71 -5.49 7.37 -3.58
C SER A 71 -4.39 6.92 -4.55
N GLN A 72 -4.72 6.64 -5.82
CA GLN A 72 -3.70 6.25 -6.82
C GLN A 72 -2.72 7.39 -7.13
N THR A 73 -3.19 8.63 -7.09
CA THR A 73 -2.33 9.80 -7.35
C THR A 73 -1.34 9.99 -6.20
N TRP A 74 -1.78 9.81 -4.95
CA TRP A 74 -0.91 9.85 -3.78
C TRP A 74 0.18 8.78 -3.85
N VAL A 75 -0.19 7.53 -4.13
CA VAL A 75 0.77 6.42 -4.28
C VAL A 75 1.80 6.72 -5.37
N LYS A 76 1.36 7.17 -6.56
CA LYS A 76 2.28 7.52 -7.66
C LYS A 76 3.17 8.71 -7.37
N PHE A 77 2.72 9.64 -6.52
CA PHE A 77 3.54 10.77 -6.11
C PHE A 77 4.62 10.32 -5.13
N ALA A 78 4.28 9.44 -4.19
CA ALA A 78 5.23 8.81 -3.30
C ALA A 78 6.25 7.93 -4.06
N GLU A 79 5.81 7.11 -5.02
CA GLU A 79 6.68 6.31 -5.91
C GLU A 79 7.67 7.17 -6.69
N LEU A 80 7.26 8.37 -7.12
CA LEU A 80 8.16 9.31 -7.80
C LEU A 80 9.28 9.78 -6.87
N GLU A 81 8.95 10.24 -5.66
CA GLU A 81 9.94 10.74 -4.70
C GLU A 81 10.85 9.62 -4.19
N ARG A 82 10.30 8.40 -4.03
CA ARG A 82 11.07 7.21 -3.74
C ARG A 82 12.07 6.90 -4.85
N GLY A 83 11.66 7.00 -6.12
CA GLY A 83 12.58 6.85 -7.26
C GLY A 83 13.65 7.95 -7.35
N LEU A 84 13.51 9.03 -6.59
CA LEU A 84 14.49 10.10 -6.44
C LEU A 84 15.33 9.98 -5.15
N ASP A 85 15.16 8.88 -4.41
CA ASP A 85 15.84 8.59 -3.14
C ASP A 85 15.55 9.63 -2.03
N ASP A 86 14.40 10.32 -2.11
CA ASP A 86 13.94 11.29 -1.10
C ASP A 86 12.92 10.60 -0.17
N LEU A 87 13.44 9.79 0.76
CA LEU A 87 12.63 8.99 1.70
C LEU A 87 11.82 9.86 2.64
N ASP A 88 12.41 10.95 3.15
CA ASP A 88 11.74 11.88 4.06
C ASP A 88 10.52 12.52 3.42
N ARG A 89 10.64 12.95 2.16
CA ARG A 89 9.51 13.49 1.41
C ARG A 89 8.47 12.42 1.09
N THR A 90 8.90 11.21 0.76
CA THR A 90 8.01 10.07 0.50
C THR A 90 7.12 9.80 1.71
N ARG A 91 7.71 9.73 2.91
CA ARG A 91 6.99 9.59 4.18
C ARG A 91 6.04 10.76 4.44
N ALA A 92 6.50 11.99 4.24
CA ALA A 92 5.66 13.17 4.41
C ALA A 92 4.43 13.15 3.48
N ILE A 93 4.58 12.68 2.24
CA ILE A 93 3.46 12.52 1.29
C ILE A 93 2.48 11.46 1.78
N PHE A 94 2.96 10.30 2.27
CA PHE A 94 2.10 9.25 2.81
C PHE A 94 1.34 9.71 4.06
N GLU A 95 1.99 10.39 5.00
CA GLU A 95 1.32 10.93 6.19
C GLU A 95 0.28 12.01 5.83
N LEU A 96 0.60 12.89 4.88
CA LEU A 96 -0.37 13.86 4.35
C LEU A 96 -1.58 13.17 3.72
N ALA A 97 -1.36 12.07 3.00
CA ALA A 97 -2.40 11.29 2.37
C ALA A 97 -3.28 10.58 3.41
N VAL A 98 -2.69 9.95 4.42
CA VAL A 98 -3.39 9.27 5.54
C VAL A 98 -4.19 10.25 6.40
N GLY A 99 -3.72 11.50 6.51
CA GLY A 99 -4.41 12.60 7.18
C GLY A 99 -5.63 13.14 6.41
N GLN A 100 -5.84 12.77 5.14
CA GLN A 100 -6.99 13.24 4.38
C GLN A 100 -8.30 12.59 4.87
N PRO A 101 -9.37 13.37 5.09
CA PRO A 101 -10.64 12.86 5.59
C PRO A 101 -11.46 12.11 4.53
N VAL A 102 -11.19 12.34 3.24
CA VAL A 102 -11.92 11.72 2.12
C VAL A 102 -10.91 11.09 1.17
N LEU A 103 -10.89 9.76 1.14
CA LEU A 103 -10.07 8.95 0.24
C LEU A 103 -10.98 7.92 -0.43
N ASP A 104 -10.83 7.75 -1.75
CA ASP A 104 -11.64 6.81 -2.54
C ASP A 104 -11.31 5.36 -2.18
N MET A 105 -10.02 5.04 -2.04
CA MET A 105 -9.52 3.70 -1.75
C MET A 105 -8.42 3.78 -0.68
N PRO A 106 -8.78 4.00 0.60
CA PRO A 106 -7.82 4.08 1.69
C PRO A 106 -6.94 2.83 1.78
N GLU A 107 -7.51 1.65 1.56
CA GLU A 107 -6.81 0.35 1.62
C GLU A 107 -5.57 0.32 0.72
N LEU A 108 -5.67 0.87 -0.50
CA LEU A 108 -4.56 0.89 -1.44
C LEU A 108 -3.41 1.77 -0.93
N LEU A 109 -3.74 2.92 -0.35
CA LEU A 109 -2.77 3.87 0.19
C LEU A 109 -2.05 3.27 1.40
N TRP A 110 -2.80 2.70 2.34
CA TRP A 110 -2.23 2.06 3.53
C TRP A 110 -1.32 0.89 3.16
N LYS A 111 -1.76 0.04 2.22
CA LYS A 111 -0.91 -1.04 1.72
C LYS A 111 0.38 -0.50 1.12
N ALA A 112 0.30 0.48 0.22
CA ALA A 112 1.49 1.06 -0.40
C ALA A 112 2.44 1.72 0.63
N TYR A 113 1.89 2.29 1.71
CA TYR A 113 2.70 2.89 2.76
C TYR A 113 3.41 1.83 3.61
N ILE A 114 2.72 0.74 3.95
CA ILE A 114 3.31 -0.40 4.67
C ILE A 114 4.39 -1.08 3.81
N ASP A 115 4.07 -1.38 2.53
CA ASP A 115 5.00 -1.97 1.58
C ASP A 115 6.28 -1.10 1.45
N PHE A 116 6.12 0.23 1.50
CA PHE A 116 7.26 1.17 1.51
C PHE A 116 8.14 1.05 2.76
N GLU A 117 7.58 1.12 3.97
CA GLU A 117 8.40 1.02 5.20
C GLU A 117 9.01 -0.38 5.37
N GLU A 118 8.35 -1.44 4.88
CA GLU A 118 8.91 -2.80 4.85
C GLU A 118 10.12 -2.89 3.92
N GLU A 119 10.05 -2.31 2.72
CA GLU A 119 11.17 -2.31 1.77
C GLU A 119 12.35 -1.44 2.22
N GLU A 120 12.10 -0.39 3.01
CA GLU A 120 13.15 0.42 3.63
C GLU A 120 13.73 -0.21 4.92
N GLY A 121 13.17 -1.34 5.39
CA GLY A 121 13.63 -2.05 6.60
C GLY A 121 13.21 -1.41 7.93
N GLU A 122 12.28 -0.44 7.91
CA GLU A 122 11.82 0.29 9.09
C GLU A 122 10.66 -0.45 9.77
N TYR A 123 10.95 -1.63 10.30
CA TYR A 123 9.94 -2.54 10.83
C TYR A 123 9.13 -1.95 12.00
N GLU A 124 9.75 -1.13 12.86
CA GLU A 124 9.07 -0.50 13.99
C GLU A 124 7.96 0.44 13.53
N ARG A 125 8.24 1.26 12.49
CA ARG A 125 7.24 2.17 11.91
C ARG A 125 6.13 1.40 11.21
N ALA A 126 6.47 0.34 10.48
CA ALA A 126 5.47 -0.52 9.84
C ALA A 126 4.50 -1.13 10.88
N ARG A 127 4.97 -1.52 12.07
CA ARG A 127 4.09 -1.97 13.18
C ARG A 127 3.17 -0.87 13.66
N GLU A 128 3.69 0.34 13.88
CA GLU A 128 2.86 1.49 14.28
C GLU A 128 1.77 1.78 13.23
N LEU A 129 2.09 1.65 11.94
CA LEU A 129 1.13 1.80 10.86
C LEU A 129 0.05 0.71 10.88
N TYR A 130 0.43 -0.55 11.15
CA TYR A 130 -0.54 -1.64 11.32
C TYR A 130 -1.47 -1.40 12.51
N GLU A 131 -0.95 -0.96 13.67
CA GLU A 131 -1.79 -0.64 14.83
C GLU A 131 -2.75 0.53 14.53
N ARG A 132 -2.28 1.61 13.89
CA ARG A 132 -3.14 2.73 13.44
C ARG A 132 -4.20 2.28 12.44
N LEU A 133 -3.87 1.34 11.56
CA LEU A 133 -4.81 0.79 10.59
C LEU A 133 -5.87 -0.08 11.27
N LEU A 134 -5.49 -0.87 12.28
CA LEU A 134 -6.40 -1.68 13.07
C LEU A 134 -7.36 -0.82 13.92
N GLU A 135 -6.88 0.29 14.49
CA GLU A 135 -7.75 1.25 15.20
C GLU A 135 -8.84 1.85 14.30
N LYS A 136 -8.52 2.06 13.01
CA LYS A 136 -9.48 2.60 12.03
C LYS A 136 -10.37 1.53 11.41
N THR A 137 -9.82 0.35 11.17
CA THR A 137 -10.47 -0.73 10.42
C THR A 137 -10.12 -2.10 11.00
N ASP A 138 -11.12 -2.76 11.60
CA ASP A 138 -10.99 -4.12 12.16
C ASP A 138 -11.24 -5.21 11.08
N HIS A 139 -10.59 -5.09 9.93
CA HIS A 139 -10.77 -6.07 8.84
C HIS A 139 -9.80 -7.25 8.95
N VAL A 140 -10.31 -8.47 8.69
CA VAL A 140 -9.50 -9.71 8.74
C VAL A 140 -8.24 -9.68 7.91
N LYS A 141 -8.31 -9.09 6.71
CA LYS A 141 -7.17 -9.03 5.81
C LYS A 141 -6.00 -8.27 6.43
N VAL A 142 -6.29 -7.23 7.23
CA VAL A 142 -5.25 -6.46 7.93
C VAL A 142 -4.58 -7.33 8.98
N TRP A 143 -5.34 -8.09 9.77
CA TRP A 143 -4.79 -9.04 10.75
C TRP A 143 -3.91 -10.13 10.11
N ILE A 144 -4.36 -10.69 8.97
CA ILE A 144 -3.59 -11.67 8.22
C ILE A 144 -2.30 -11.05 7.68
N SER A 145 -2.38 -9.89 7.05
CA SER A 145 -1.20 -9.16 6.54
C SER A 145 -0.24 -8.79 7.67
N TYR A 146 -0.74 -8.33 8.81
CA TYR A 146 0.11 -7.98 9.95
C TYR A 146 0.85 -9.20 10.52
N ALA A 147 0.17 -10.34 10.62
CA ALA A 147 0.81 -11.57 11.05
C ALA A 147 1.84 -12.09 10.04
N HIS A 148 1.62 -11.93 8.72
CA HIS A 148 2.62 -12.26 7.72
C HIS A 148 3.83 -11.31 7.76
N PHE A 149 3.59 -10.02 7.98
CA PHE A 149 4.65 -9.03 8.15
C PHE A 149 5.55 -9.37 9.36
N GLU A 150 4.98 -9.73 10.51
CA GLU A 150 5.77 -10.12 11.69
C GLU A 150 6.66 -11.37 11.47
N LEU A 151 6.36 -12.18 10.47
CA LEU A 151 7.20 -13.33 10.08
C LEU A 151 8.38 -12.92 9.19
N GLY A 152 8.16 -11.94 8.31
CA GLY A 152 9.20 -11.37 7.44
C GLY A 152 10.09 -10.37 8.18
N ALA A 153 9.57 -9.73 9.22
CA ALA A 153 10.31 -8.80 10.08
C ALA A 153 11.33 -9.54 10.94
N SER A 154 12.47 -9.89 10.35
CA SER A 154 13.69 -10.23 11.07
C SER A 154 14.28 -8.94 11.65
N GLU A 155 14.08 -8.73 12.95
CA GLU A 155 14.80 -7.69 13.70
C GLU A 155 16.25 -8.13 13.96
N GLU A 156 17.02 -8.41 12.92
CA GLU A 156 18.46 -8.58 13.04
C GLU A 156 19.12 -7.91 11.83
N ASP A 157 19.76 -6.76 12.09
CA ASP A 157 20.89 -6.23 11.35
C ASP A 157 22.04 -7.27 11.35
N GLU A 158 21.86 -8.41 10.70
CA GLU A 158 22.98 -9.26 10.30
C GLU A 158 23.34 -8.91 8.86
N ALA A 159 24.26 -7.94 8.77
CA ALA A 159 25.05 -7.66 7.60
C ALA A 159 25.62 -8.96 6.99
N ASP A 160 25.56 -9.03 5.66
CA ASP A 160 26.37 -9.88 4.79
C ASP A 160 26.30 -11.40 5.03
N ASP A 161 25.29 -12.08 4.47
CA ASP A 161 25.60 -13.23 3.59
C ASP A 161 24.46 -13.57 2.62
N GLU A 162 24.80 -13.62 1.34
CA GLU A 162 23.89 -13.61 0.19
C GLU A 162 23.22 -14.97 -0.11
N ASN A 163 23.21 -15.99 0.78
CA ASN A 163 22.80 -17.33 0.33
C ASN A 163 22.39 -18.40 1.37
N GLU A 164 21.71 -18.08 2.46
CA GLU A 164 21.06 -19.11 3.29
C GLU A 164 19.64 -18.68 3.69
N GLU A 165 18.63 -19.52 3.38
CA GLU A 165 17.29 -19.41 3.96
C GLU A 165 17.40 -19.60 5.48
N GLN A 166 17.71 -18.52 6.20
CA GLN A 166 17.78 -18.57 7.65
C GLN A 166 16.39 -18.92 8.20
N PRO A 167 16.31 -19.86 9.16
CA PRO A 167 15.04 -20.27 9.73
C PRO A 167 14.42 -19.06 10.43
N VAL A 168 13.20 -18.67 9.99
CA VAL A 168 12.38 -17.64 10.64
C VAL A 168 12.53 -17.75 12.16
N SER A 169 13.03 -16.69 12.79
CA SER A 169 13.30 -16.67 14.23
C SER A 169 12.05 -17.11 15.01
N GLU A 170 12.23 -17.97 16.02
CA GLU A 170 11.13 -18.43 16.88
C GLU A 170 10.41 -17.25 17.55
N GLU A 171 11.10 -16.12 17.72
CA GLU A 171 10.52 -14.88 18.23
C GLU A 171 9.54 -14.23 17.23
N ALA A 172 9.88 -14.21 15.94
CA ALA A 172 9.02 -13.73 14.86
C ALA A 172 7.75 -14.59 14.76
N LYS A 173 7.88 -15.92 14.87
CA LYS A 173 6.73 -16.84 14.94
C LYS A 173 5.86 -16.56 16.16
N ALA A 174 6.47 -16.30 17.32
CA ALA A 174 5.73 -15.97 18.54
C ALA A 174 4.96 -14.64 18.42
N ARG A 175 5.55 -13.62 17.76
CA ARG A 175 4.87 -12.34 17.48
C ARG A 175 3.68 -12.54 16.54
N ALA A 176 3.86 -13.24 15.42
CA ALA A 176 2.77 -13.54 14.49
C ALA A 176 1.61 -14.31 15.16
N ARG A 177 1.91 -15.28 16.04
CA ARG A 177 0.88 -15.98 16.83
C ARG A 177 0.09 -15.05 17.74
N LYS A 178 0.78 -14.13 18.45
CA LYS A 178 0.10 -13.14 19.30
C LYS A 178 -0.85 -12.25 18.50
N VAL A 179 -0.47 -11.87 17.28
CA VAL A 179 -1.32 -11.10 16.37
C VAL A 179 -2.56 -11.90 15.97
N PHE A 180 -2.41 -13.17 15.58
CA PHE A 180 -3.55 -14.05 15.27
C PHE A 180 -4.49 -14.25 16.47
N GLU A 181 -3.94 -14.46 17.67
CA GLU A 181 -4.72 -14.61 18.89
C GLU A 181 -5.52 -13.34 19.23
N ARG A 182 -4.88 -12.17 19.11
CA ARG A 182 -5.54 -10.86 19.34
C ARG A 182 -6.65 -10.63 18.32
N GLY A 183 -6.39 -10.85 17.04
CA GLY A 183 -7.39 -10.73 15.97
C GLY A 183 -8.56 -11.70 16.19
N HIS A 184 -8.29 -12.95 16.57
CA HIS A 184 -9.33 -13.94 16.84
C HIS A 184 -10.19 -13.55 18.05
N LYS A 185 -9.60 -13.02 19.11
CA LYS A 185 -10.35 -12.50 20.27
C LYS A 185 -11.25 -11.33 19.86
N GLY A 186 -10.72 -10.35 19.13
CA GLY A 186 -11.49 -9.18 18.66
C GLY A 186 -12.67 -9.56 17.76
N MET A 187 -12.45 -10.41 16.75
CA MET A 187 -13.52 -10.84 15.83
C MET A 187 -14.59 -11.70 16.50
N ARG A 188 -14.20 -12.48 17.51
CA ARG A 188 -15.14 -13.26 18.31
C ARG A 188 -16.02 -12.38 19.18
N GLU A 189 -15.46 -11.31 19.76
CA GLU A 189 -16.21 -10.30 20.53
C GLU A 189 -17.19 -9.53 19.63
N GLN A 190 -16.86 -9.33 18.36
CA GLN A 190 -17.72 -8.67 17.36
C GLN A 190 -18.73 -9.61 16.67
N ASP A 191 -18.78 -10.90 17.03
CA ASP A 191 -19.60 -11.98 16.42
C ASP A 191 -19.47 -12.13 14.88
N LEU A 192 -18.31 -11.75 14.32
CA LEU A 192 -18.04 -11.83 12.88
C LEU A 192 -17.61 -13.25 12.49
N LYS A 193 -18.58 -14.16 12.32
CA LYS A 193 -18.33 -15.61 12.13
C LYS A 193 -17.58 -15.95 10.85
N GLU A 194 -17.91 -15.32 9.73
CA GLU A 194 -17.24 -15.59 8.44
C GLU A 194 -15.78 -15.13 8.47
N GLU A 195 -15.58 -13.93 9.01
CA GLU A 195 -14.29 -13.30 9.19
C GLU A 195 -13.37 -14.09 10.15
N THR A 196 -13.93 -14.55 11.27
CA THR A 196 -13.25 -15.44 12.23
C THR A 196 -12.81 -16.74 11.54
N VAL A 197 -13.65 -17.33 10.69
CA VAL A 197 -13.29 -18.55 9.94
C VAL A 197 -12.16 -18.27 8.94
N THR A 198 -12.18 -17.12 8.26
CA THR A 198 -11.08 -16.75 7.35
C THR A 198 -9.76 -16.54 8.09
N LEU A 199 -9.79 -15.88 9.25
CA LEU A 199 -8.60 -15.71 10.10
C LEU A 199 -8.07 -17.07 10.59
N LEU A 200 -8.95 -17.95 11.07
CA LEU A 200 -8.58 -19.29 11.54
C LEU A 200 -8.01 -20.18 10.42
N ASN A 201 -8.52 -20.06 9.19
CA ASN A 201 -7.94 -20.77 8.05
C ASN A 201 -6.53 -20.26 7.73
N ALA A 202 -6.31 -18.95 7.79
CA ALA A 202 -4.99 -18.35 7.59
C ALA A 202 -4.01 -18.76 8.70
N TRP A 203 -4.46 -18.74 9.96
CA TRP A 203 -3.67 -19.20 11.11
C TRP A 203 -3.34 -20.71 11.00
N LEU A 204 -4.29 -21.53 10.54
CA LEU A 204 -4.02 -22.95 10.31
C LEU A 204 -3.01 -23.19 9.19
N SER A 205 -3.07 -22.44 8.08
CA SER A 205 -2.02 -22.52 7.04
C SER A 205 -0.66 -22.08 7.56
N PHE A 206 -0.64 -21.07 8.44
CA PHE A 206 0.57 -20.60 9.10
C PHE A 206 1.20 -21.67 10.01
N GLU A 207 0.43 -22.26 10.94
CA GLU A 207 0.96 -23.30 11.84
C GLU A 207 1.36 -24.58 11.08
N LYS A 208 0.74 -24.88 9.95
CA LYS A 208 1.17 -26.00 9.09
C LYS A 208 2.51 -25.75 8.41
N ALA A 209 2.83 -24.50 8.09
CA ALA A 209 4.07 -24.13 7.42
C ALA A 209 5.24 -23.94 8.41
N HIS A 210 4.97 -23.35 9.58
CA HIS A 210 6.02 -22.91 10.51
C HIS A 210 5.89 -23.44 11.94
N GLY A 211 4.77 -24.10 12.27
CA GLY A 211 4.41 -24.49 13.63
C GLY A 211 4.63 -25.97 13.96
N SER A 212 4.41 -26.32 15.23
CA SER A 212 4.47 -27.70 15.70
C SER A 212 3.15 -28.43 15.45
N ALA A 213 3.18 -29.77 15.42
CA ALA A 213 1.96 -30.57 15.27
C ALA A 213 0.92 -30.31 16.38
N GLU A 214 1.36 -29.92 17.58
CA GLU A 214 0.49 -29.57 18.70
C GLU A 214 -0.24 -28.25 18.47
N ASP A 215 0.44 -27.25 17.88
CA ASP A 215 -0.14 -25.94 17.62
C ASP A 215 -1.18 -25.99 16.49
N VAL A 216 -0.92 -26.82 15.47
CA VAL A 216 -1.90 -27.14 14.42
C VAL A 216 -3.17 -27.75 15.02
N GLU A 217 -3.03 -28.68 15.98
CA GLU A 217 -4.18 -29.32 16.62
C GLU A 217 -4.97 -28.33 17.49
N LYS A 218 -4.30 -27.39 18.18
CA LYS A 218 -4.96 -26.32 18.95
C LYS A 218 -5.82 -25.44 18.05
N VAL A 219 -5.29 -24.96 16.93
CA VAL A 219 -6.04 -24.12 15.98
C VAL A 219 -7.20 -24.91 15.35
N GLN A 220 -6.99 -26.18 15.02
CA GLN A 220 -8.04 -27.03 14.44
C GLN A 220 -9.21 -27.29 15.41
N LYS A 221 -8.94 -27.38 16.72
CA LYS A 221 -9.99 -27.47 17.76
C LYS A 221 -10.83 -26.20 17.88
N GLN A 222 -10.27 -25.04 17.54
CA GLN A 222 -10.96 -23.75 17.59
C GLN A 222 -11.87 -23.49 16.37
N MET A 223 -11.73 -24.26 15.29
CA MET A 223 -12.59 -24.10 14.10
C MET A 223 -14.06 -24.43 14.41
N PRO A 224 -15.02 -23.57 14.01
CA PRO A 224 -16.43 -23.86 14.21
C PRO A 224 -16.84 -25.10 13.41
N ARG A 225 -17.43 -26.08 14.09
CA ARG A 225 -17.92 -27.30 13.46
C ARG A 225 -19.06 -26.95 12.50
N ARG A 226 -18.91 -27.24 11.20
CA ARG A 226 -20.00 -27.14 10.22
C ARG A 226 -21.11 -28.13 10.58
N VAL A 227 -22.15 -27.66 11.27
CA VAL A 227 -23.37 -28.43 11.45
C VAL A 227 -24.11 -28.42 10.11
N LYS A 228 -24.13 -29.55 9.41
CA LYS A 228 -25.01 -29.72 8.24
C LYS A 228 -26.46 -29.60 8.74
N LYS A 229 -27.15 -28.51 8.39
CA LYS A 229 -28.62 -28.45 8.51
C LYS A 229 -29.20 -29.54 7.60
N ARG A 230 -29.91 -30.50 8.20
CA ARG A 230 -30.73 -31.49 7.49
C ARG A 230 -32.00 -30.84 6.96
#